data_AF-A0A518IXZ0-F1
#
_entry.id   AF-A0A518IXZ0-F1
#
_cell.length_a   1.000
_cell.length_b   1.000
_cell.length_c   1.000
_cell.angle_alpha   90.00
_cell.angle_beta   90.00
_cell.angle_gamma   90.00
#
_symmetry.space_group_name_H-M   'P 1'
#
loop_
_entity.id
_entity.type
_entity.pdbx_description
1 polymer ?
#
loop_
_entity_poly.entity_id
_entity_poly.type
_entity_poly.pdbx_seq_one_letter_code
_entity_poly.pdbx_strand_id
1 'polypeptide(L)'
;MNPSNDKTVGGELLERLGKFTKALEHTNSSADLPAILTVRKVKSSLSPHVYSGQQIKAIRLQLRVSQPVFADYLGLSVATLRDWEQGISQATGPMCRLLEEIERDVPLWAKRLREMAEVGD
;
A
#
# COMPACT_ATOMS: atom_id res chain seq x y z
N MET A 1 53.01 -2.44 -11.06
CA MET A 1 52.16 -1.98 -9.95
C MET A 1 50.80 -1.61 -10.49
N ASN A 2 49.74 -2.28 -10.04
CA ASN A 2 48.36 -1.84 -10.26
C ASN A 2 47.85 -1.41 -8.89
N PRO A 3 47.57 -0.11 -8.62
CA PRO A 3 47.17 0.31 -7.30
C PRO A 3 45.79 -0.28 -7.01
N SER A 4 45.75 -1.17 -6.02
CA SER A 4 44.54 -1.76 -5.48
C SER A 4 43.50 -0.66 -5.26
N ASN A 5 42.41 -0.75 -6.01
CA ASN A 5 41.17 -0.01 -5.81
C ASN A 5 40.53 -0.49 -4.49
N ASP A 6 41.21 -0.23 -3.38
CA ASP A 6 40.74 -0.61 -2.07
C ASP A 6 39.72 0.45 -1.65
N LYS A 7 38.44 0.12 -1.80
CA LYS A 7 37.33 0.98 -1.40
C LYS A 7 37.40 1.15 0.12
N THR A 8 38.13 2.15 0.57
CA THR A 8 38.14 2.54 1.97
C THR A 8 36.75 3.05 2.35
N VAL A 9 36.34 2.83 3.60
CA VAL A 9 35.09 3.38 4.14
C VAL A 9 35.03 4.90 3.96
N GLY A 10 36.17 5.59 4.08
CA GLY A 10 36.27 7.03 3.85
C GLY A 10 36.01 7.43 2.39
N GLY A 11 36.56 6.70 1.43
CA GLY A 11 36.29 6.92 0.00
C GLY A 11 34.83 6.72 -0.35
N GLU A 12 34.20 5.66 0.18
CA GLU A 12 32.76 5.41 -0.02
C GLU A 12 31.89 6.50 0.62
N LEU A 13 32.26 6.98 1.80
CA LEU A 13 31.53 8.04 2.49
C LEU A 13 31.55 9.36 1.69
N LEU A 14 32.73 9.76 1.20
CA LEU A 14 32.89 10.96 0.38
C LEU A 14 32.11 10.86 -0.93
N GLU A 15 32.12 9.69 -1.58
CA GLU A 15 31.35 9.45 -2.81
C GLU A 15 29.84 9.61 -2.55
N ARG A 16 29.32 9.01 -1.49
CA ARG A 16 27.89 9.05 -1.14
C ARG A 16 27.43 10.44 -0.71
N LEU A 17 28.25 11.16 0.07
CA LEU A 17 27.96 12.54 0.46
C LEU A 17 27.98 13.47 -0.76
N GLY A 18 28.93 13.30 -1.70
CA GLY A 18 28.96 14.07 -2.94
C GLY A 18 27.71 13.86 -3.82
N LYS A 19 27.21 12.61 -3.92
CA LYS A 19 25.94 12.31 -4.59
C LYS A 19 24.74 12.97 -3.89
N PHE A 20 24.73 12.97 -2.55
CA PHE A 20 23.68 13.60 -1.76
C PHE A 20 23.66 15.12 -1.94
N THR A 21 24.81 15.80 -1.85
CA THR A 21 24.90 17.25 -2.03
C THR A 21 24.43 17.68 -3.42
N LYS A 22 24.85 16.99 -4.49
CA LYS A 22 24.38 17.28 -5.86
C LYS A 22 22.87 17.14 -6.02
N ALA A 23 22.26 16.18 -5.31
CA ALA A 23 20.81 16.03 -5.30
C ALA A 23 20.13 17.22 -4.59
N LEU A 24 20.72 17.72 -3.50
CA LEU A 24 20.21 18.87 -2.75
C LEU A 24 20.40 20.21 -3.49
N GLU A 25 21.46 20.38 -4.30
CA GLU A 25 21.70 21.61 -5.07
C GLU A 25 20.55 21.98 -6.02
N HIS A 26 19.77 20.99 -6.45
CA HIS A 26 18.62 21.16 -7.34
C HIS A 26 17.29 21.10 -6.58
N THR A 27 17.33 21.09 -5.24
CA THR A 27 16.16 21.03 -4.36
C THR A 27 15.89 22.44 -3.82
N ASN A 28 14.71 22.99 -4.10
CA ASN A 28 14.33 24.34 -3.64
C ASN A 28 13.64 24.30 -2.27
N SER A 29 13.10 23.14 -1.88
CA SER A 29 12.43 22.92 -0.60
C SER A 29 12.55 21.47 -0.12
N SER A 30 12.45 21.24 1.19
CA SER A 30 12.36 19.89 1.76
C SER A 30 11.20 19.06 1.19
N ALA A 31 10.18 19.71 0.62
CA ALA A 31 9.06 19.07 -0.07
C ALA A 31 9.48 18.37 -1.39
N ASP A 32 10.62 18.74 -1.99
CA ASP A 32 11.11 18.12 -3.23
C ASP A 32 11.89 16.82 -2.96
N LEU A 33 12.31 16.59 -1.72
CA LEU A 33 13.12 15.43 -1.32
C LEU A 33 12.49 14.08 -1.68
N PRO A 34 11.17 13.83 -1.54
CA PRO A 34 10.56 12.57 -1.95
C PRO A 34 10.68 12.26 -3.45
N ALA A 35 10.84 13.27 -4.31
CA ALA A 35 10.96 13.10 -5.75
C ALA A 35 12.37 12.65 -6.18
N ILE A 36 13.38 12.96 -5.37
CA ILE A 36 14.79 12.70 -5.69
C ILE A 36 15.43 11.63 -4.79
N LEU A 37 14.83 11.34 -3.63
CA LEU A 37 15.35 10.37 -2.66
C LEU A 37 14.30 9.30 -2.35
N THR A 38 14.63 8.05 -2.66
CA THR A 38 13.82 6.90 -2.29
C THR A 38 14.16 6.42 -0.88
N VAL A 39 13.14 6.32 -0.03
CA VAL A 39 13.29 5.67 1.28
C VAL A 39 13.48 4.15 1.08
N ARG A 40 14.64 3.63 1.47
CA ARG A 40 14.98 2.19 1.29
C ARG A 40 14.90 1.35 2.55
N LYS A 41 15.08 1.96 3.72
CA LYS A 41 15.06 1.29 5.03
C LYS A 41 14.28 2.14 6.01
N VAL A 42 13.21 1.57 6.55
CA VAL A 42 12.42 2.17 7.65
C VAL A 42 12.18 1.09 8.68
N LYS A 43 12.50 1.36 9.95
CA LYS A 43 11.98 0.55 11.05
C LYS A 43 10.53 0.97 11.25
N SER A 44 9.62 0.22 10.64
CA SER A 44 8.18 0.46 10.79
C SER A 44 7.47 -0.88 10.92
N SER A 45 6.54 -0.98 11.87
CA SER A 45 5.67 -2.14 12.05
C SER A 45 4.52 -2.06 11.04
N LEU A 46 4.83 -2.24 9.76
CA LEU A 46 3.87 -2.18 8.65
C LEU A 46 3.10 -3.51 8.48
N SER A 47 2.74 -4.17 9.57
CA SER A 47 1.86 -5.33 9.49
C SER A 47 0.42 -4.87 9.26
N PRO A 48 -0.29 -5.42 8.26
CA PRO A 48 -1.72 -5.12 8.07
C PRO A 48 -2.55 -5.56 9.26
N HIS A 49 -3.63 -4.83 9.53
CA HIS A 49 -4.63 -5.26 10.50
C HIS A 49 -5.23 -6.60 10.08
N VAL A 50 -5.34 -7.57 10.99
CA VAL A 50 -5.97 -8.85 10.70
C VAL A 50 -7.46 -8.73 10.94
N TYR A 51 -8.25 -8.93 9.89
CA TYR A 51 -9.71 -8.83 9.94
C TYR A 51 -10.35 -10.19 10.22
N SER A 52 -11.29 -10.22 11.16
CA SER A 52 -12.23 -11.32 11.33
C SER A 52 -13.32 -11.29 10.25
N GLY A 53 -13.95 -12.44 10.00
CA GLY A 53 -15.07 -12.52 9.04
C GLY A 53 -16.23 -11.56 9.36
N GLN A 54 -16.50 -11.33 10.64
CA GLN A 54 -17.52 -10.36 11.08
C GLN A 54 -17.14 -8.92 10.71
N GLN A 55 -15.86 -8.54 10.86
CA GLN A 55 -15.40 -7.20 10.48
C GLN A 55 -15.44 -7.01 8.95
N ILE A 56 -15.03 -8.01 8.17
CA ILE A 56 -15.12 -7.96 6.69
C ILE A 56 -16.58 -7.77 6.26
N LYS A 57 -17.49 -8.55 6.85
CA LYS A 57 -18.93 -8.42 6.60
C LYS A 57 -19.44 -7.03 7.00
N ALA A 58 -18.97 -6.46 8.10
CA ALA A 58 -19.36 -5.12 8.54
C ALA A 58 -18.95 -4.05 7.53
N ILE A 59 -17.72 -4.09 7.01
CA ILE A 59 -17.23 -3.17 5.97
C ILE A 59 -18.12 -3.24 4.73
N ARG A 60 -18.45 -4.46 4.26
CA ARG A 60 -19.36 -4.63 3.11
C ARG A 60 -20.72 -3.98 3.35
N LEU A 61 -21.27 -4.18 4.55
CA LEU A 61 -22.57 -3.62 4.91
C LEU A 61 -22.53 -2.09 5.05
N GLN A 62 -21.42 -1.52 5.50
CA GLN A 62 -21.20 -0.06 5.52
C GLN A 62 -21.19 0.54 4.11
N LEU A 63 -20.61 -0.17 3.14
CA LEU A 63 -20.68 0.18 1.72
C LEU A 63 -22.08 -0.05 1.10
N ARG A 64 -22.99 -0.71 1.82
CA ARG A 64 -24.37 -1.03 1.38
C ARG A 64 -24.46 -1.84 0.10
N VAL A 65 -23.53 -2.78 -0.09
CA VAL A 65 -23.50 -3.66 -1.27
C VAL A 65 -23.72 -5.13 -0.92
N SER A 66 -24.21 -5.88 -1.90
CA SER A 66 -24.39 -7.34 -1.79
C SER A 66 -23.04 -8.07 -1.79
N GLN A 67 -23.02 -9.32 -1.32
CA GLN A 67 -21.80 -10.14 -1.33
C GLN A 67 -21.20 -10.30 -2.74
N PRO A 68 -21.99 -10.58 -3.80
CA PRO A 68 -21.44 -10.65 -5.16
C PRO A 68 -20.82 -9.34 -5.66
N VAL A 69 -21.48 -8.20 -5.41
CA VAL A 69 -20.98 -6.88 -5.84
C VAL A 69 -19.68 -6.54 -5.11
N PHE A 70 -19.59 -6.84 -3.82
CA PHE A 70 -18.35 -6.60 -3.07
C PHE A 70 -17.22 -7.53 -3.50
N ALA A 71 -17.52 -8.79 -3.80
CA ALA A 71 -16.53 -9.74 -4.31
C ALA A 71 -15.96 -9.27 -5.65
N ASP A 72 -16.83 -8.86 -6.57
CA ASP A 72 -16.44 -8.30 -7.87
C ASP A 72 -15.61 -7.02 -7.72
N TYR A 73 -16.05 -6.11 -6.84
CA TYR A 73 -15.33 -4.87 -6.54
C TYR A 73 -13.90 -5.12 -6.02
N LEU A 74 -13.73 -6.15 -5.19
CA LEU A 74 -12.44 -6.55 -4.65
C LEU A 74 -11.62 -7.45 -5.61
N GLY A 75 -12.15 -7.80 -6.80
CA GLY A 75 -11.49 -8.64 -7.78
C GLY A 75 -11.34 -10.10 -7.35
N LEU A 76 -12.32 -10.64 -6.62
CA LEU A 76 -12.29 -11.98 -6.04
C LEU A 76 -13.59 -12.74 -6.21
N SER A 77 -13.54 -14.07 -6.07
CA SER A 77 -14.74 -14.89 -6.23
C SER A 77 -15.70 -14.70 -5.04
N VAL A 78 -17.00 -14.86 -5.29
CA VAL A 78 -18.03 -14.82 -4.22
C VAL A 78 -17.77 -15.90 -3.16
N ALA A 79 -17.26 -17.07 -3.57
CA ALA A 79 -16.88 -18.14 -2.65
C ALA A 79 -15.74 -17.72 -1.71
N THR A 80 -14.70 -17.07 -2.23
CA THR A 80 -13.60 -16.54 -1.43
C THR A 80 -14.08 -15.53 -0.39
N LEU A 81 -14.90 -14.56 -0.80
CA LEU A 81 -15.46 -13.58 0.13
C LEU A 81 -16.34 -14.25 1.20
N ARG A 82 -17.14 -15.24 0.80
CA ARG A 82 -18.00 -15.99 1.72
C ARG A 82 -17.19 -16.73 2.77
N ASP A 83 -16.14 -17.44 2.36
CA ASP A 83 -15.26 -18.17 3.28
C ASP A 83 -14.62 -17.22 4.29
N TRP A 84 -14.22 -16.02 3.87
CA TRP A 84 -13.73 -14.98 4.77
C TRP A 84 -14.80 -14.50 5.74
N GLU A 85 -15.98 -14.11 5.25
CA GLU A 85 -17.08 -13.62 6.11
C GLU A 85 -17.56 -14.66 7.13
N GLN A 86 -17.42 -15.95 6.81
CA GLN A 86 -17.74 -17.07 7.69
C GLN A 86 -16.58 -17.47 8.61
N GLY A 87 -15.37 -16.94 8.39
CA GLY A 87 -14.17 -17.29 9.15
C GLY A 87 -13.59 -18.66 8.82
N ILE A 88 -13.97 -19.26 7.67
CA ILE A 88 -13.41 -20.54 7.18
C ILE A 88 -11.96 -20.33 6.71
N SER A 89 -11.69 -19.20 6.07
CA SER A 89 -10.34 -18.77 5.71
C SER A 89 -10.14 -17.28 6.04
N GLN A 90 -8.91 -16.80 5.93
CA GLN A 90 -8.56 -15.41 6.24
C GLN A 90 -8.15 -14.65 4.99
N ALA A 91 -8.42 -13.34 5.00
CA ALA A 91 -7.92 -12.42 3.99
C ALA A 91 -6.38 -12.37 4.03
N THR A 92 -5.77 -12.24 2.86
CA THR A 92 -4.32 -12.10 2.73
C THR A 92 -3.86 -10.71 3.17
N GLY A 93 -2.59 -10.55 3.51
CA GLY A 93 -2.03 -9.25 3.93
C GLY A 93 -2.36 -8.07 3.02
N PRO A 94 -2.24 -8.18 1.68
CA PRO A 94 -2.65 -7.13 0.75
C PRO A 94 -4.15 -6.80 0.83
N MET A 95 -5.00 -7.81 0.97
CA MET A 95 -6.44 -7.61 1.08
C MET A 95 -6.82 -6.97 2.41
N CYS A 96 -6.15 -7.35 3.49
CA CYS A 96 -6.28 -6.65 4.76
C CYS A 96 -5.88 -5.17 4.66
N ARG A 97 -4.83 -4.82 3.89
CA ARG A 97 -4.49 -3.40 3.63
C ARG A 97 -5.58 -2.68 2.86
N LEU A 98 -6.15 -3.31 1.83
CA LEU A 98 -7.25 -2.71 1.07
C LEU A 98 -8.49 -2.51 1.95
N LEU A 99 -8.85 -3.49 2.77
CA LEU A 99 -9.96 -3.40 3.71
C LEU A 99 -9.76 -2.28 4.73
N GLU A 100 -8.53 -2.07 5.20
CA GLU A 100 -8.17 -0.96 6.10
C GLU A 100 -8.37 0.41 5.43
N GLU A 101 -7.99 0.55 4.15
CA GLU A 101 -8.22 1.79 3.40
C GLU A 101 -9.71 2.02 3.11
N ILE A 102 -10.48 0.96 2.87
CA ILE A 102 -11.94 1.04 2.71
C ILE A 102 -12.61 1.47 4.01
N GLU A 103 -12.26 0.85 5.13
CA GLU A 103 -12.80 1.16 6.45
C GLU A 103 -12.46 2.60 6.88
N ARG A 104 -11.26 3.09 6.50
CA ARG A 104 -10.81 4.46 6.80
C ARG A 104 -11.68 5.54 6.13
N ASP A 105 -12.17 5.31 4.92
CA ASP A 105 -12.97 6.30 4.16
C ASP A 105 -14.09 5.64 3.34
N VAL A 106 -15.05 5.03 4.03
CA VAL A 106 -16.20 4.38 3.40
C VAL A 106 -16.92 5.27 2.37
N PRO A 107 -17.16 6.59 2.62
CA PRO A 107 -17.82 7.46 1.63
C PRO A 107 -17.05 7.57 0.30
N LEU A 108 -15.72 7.72 0.33
CA LEU A 108 -14.91 7.77 -0.89
C LEU A 108 -15.01 6.46 -1.68
N TRP A 109 -14.89 5.32 -0.99
CA TRP A 109 -14.93 4.01 -1.63
C TRP A 109 -16.33 3.67 -2.18
N ALA A 110 -17.40 4.06 -1.48
CA ALA A 110 -18.77 3.95 -1.99
C ALA A 110 -19.01 4.84 -3.23
N LYS A 111 -18.35 6.01 -3.31
CA LYS A 111 -18.38 6.84 -4.52
C LYS A 111 -17.67 6.14 -5.68
N ARG A 112 -16.44 5.66 -5.49
CA ARG A 112 -15.66 4.93 -6.51
C ARG A 112 -16.40 3.71 -7.05
N LEU A 113 -17.02 2.92 -6.17
CA LEU A 113 -17.78 1.74 -6.57
C LEU A 113 -18.93 2.11 -7.52
N ARG A 114 -19.65 3.21 -7.24
CA ARG A 114 -20.72 3.70 -8.11
C ARG A 114 -20.19 4.18 -9.47
N GLU A 115 -19.11 4.96 -9.47
CA GLU A 115 -18.47 5.43 -10.71
C GLU A 115 -18.03 4.25 -11.59
N MET A 116 -17.50 3.17 -11.00
CA MET A 116 -17.13 1.97 -11.76
C MET A 116 -18.33 1.20 -12.29
N ALA A 117 -19.44 1.15 -11.54
CA ALA A 117 -20.68 0.50 -11.99
C ALA A 117 -21.36 1.26 -13.14
N GLU A 118 -21.12 2.56 -13.27
CA GLU A 118 -21.66 3.41 -14.36
C GLU A 118 -20.81 3.36 -15.65
N VAL A 119 -19.57 2.85 -15.59
CA VAL A 119 -18.65 2.75 -16.75
C VAL A 119 -18.75 1.41 -17.50
N GLY A 120 -19.55 0.47 -16.99
CA GLY A 120 -19.81 -0.82 -17.64
C GLY A 120 -20.93 -0.75 -18.68
N ASP A 121 -20.64 -0.20 -19.87
CA ASP A 121 -21.38 -0.40 -21.12
C ASP A 121 -20.61 -1.32 -22.09
#